data_AF-A0A0P8DXX3-F1
#
_entry.id   AF-A0A0P8DXX3-F1
#
_cell.length_a   1.000
_cell.length_b   1.000
_cell.length_c   1.000
_cell.angle_alpha   90.00
_cell.angle_beta   90.00
_cell.angle_gamma   90.00
#
_symmetry.space_group_name_H-M   'P 1'
#
loop_
_entity.id
_entity.type
_entity.pdbx_description
1 polymer ?
#
loop_
_entity_poly.entity_id
_entity_poly.type
_entity_poly.pdbx_seq_one_letter_code
_entity_poly.pdbx_strand_id
1 'polypeptide(L)'
;MGEDINPDINVDNSIESTESSKRTRVVTQTKYPLPDSRTDFDPHHLKIISAYASFSLNGSKELKYSDFSQASLGFNSQYISGNNKYLENIGLIISTGGGKYKPTQDCIDFNNSIKWKKIEGAKEILKKRMAETWFWEETQALLEVKKICIKEELIQHLGHVAEADPEKHNRSLRVLIDYLLYVSLVNLTEETGEIKLSNDNGQTELSIIKQPATSDQTANIAQPLTKEVVEEKSIKKEIVQETIIKPEISLKNQVNVNIYIELKISPETSKDDIKGKIEALVEALNALK
;
A
#
# COMPACT_ATOMS: atom_id res chain seq x y z
N MET A 1 64.45 -62.74 -10.91
CA MET A 1 63.56 -62.43 -12.05
C MET A 1 62.18 -62.86 -11.58
N GLY A 2 61.39 -62.04 -10.89
CA GLY A 2 61.14 -60.62 -11.12
C GLY A 2 59.90 -60.55 -12.01
N GLU A 3 58.71 -60.61 -11.40
CA GLU A 3 57.47 -60.19 -12.04
C GLU A 3 56.47 -59.78 -10.95
N ASP A 4 55.98 -58.57 -11.16
CA ASP A 4 55.35 -57.68 -10.19
C ASP A 4 53.89 -58.03 -9.91
N ILE A 5 53.51 -57.82 -8.65
CA ILE A 5 52.12 -57.85 -8.18
C ILE A 5 51.57 -56.44 -8.38
N ASN A 6 50.52 -56.29 -9.19
CA ASN A 6 49.70 -55.08 -9.21
C ASN A 6 48.21 -55.46 -9.33
N PRO A 7 47.39 -55.31 -8.28
CA PRO A 7 45.95 -55.41 -8.38
C PRO A 7 45.37 -54.00 -8.55
N ASP A 8 44.90 -53.69 -9.75
CA ASP A 8 44.03 -52.53 -10.00
C ASP A 8 42.72 -52.72 -9.23
N ILE A 9 42.61 -51.97 -8.13
CA ILE A 9 41.37 -51.78 -7.36
C ILE A 9 40.48 -50.87 -8.20
N ASN A 10 39.53 -51.46 -8.91
CA ASN A 10 38.47 -50.73 -9.59
C ASN A 10 37.45 -50.26 -8.52
N VAL A 11 37.64 -49.03 -8.04
CA VAL A 11 36.72 -48.37 -7.10
C VAL A 11 35.45 -48.00 -7.84
N ASP A 12 34.40 -48.74 -7.52
CA ASP A 12 33.01 -48.51 -7.86
C ASP A 12 32.59 -47.10 -7.41
N ASN A 13 32.54 -46.17 -8.37
CA ASN A 13 32.01 -44.83 -8.18
C ASN A 13 30.59 -44.79 -8.77
N SER A 14 29.67 -45.52 -8.13
CA SER A 14 28.24 -45.34 -8.29
C SER A 14 27.85 -43.97 -7.71
N ILE A 15 27.90 -42.94 -8.55
CA ILE A 15 27.33 -41.62 -8.26
C ILE A 15 25.82 -41.80 -8.15
N GLU A 16 25.35 -41.92 -6.92
CA GLU A 16 23.96 -41.94 -6.52
C GLU A 16 23.36 -40.57 -6.88
N SER A 17 22.75 -40.49 -8.05
CA SER A 17 21.99 -39.32 -8.49
C SER A 17 20.78 -39.16 -7.57
N THR A 18 20.92 -38.28 -6.58
CA THR A 18 19.80 -37.86 -5.73
C THR A 18 18.77 -37.14 -6.59
N GLU A 19 17.75 -37.89 -7.03
CA GLU A 19 16.54 -37.35 -7.64
C GLU A 19 15.91 -36.35 -6.66
N SER A 20 16.13 -35.05 -6.92
CA SER A 20 15.44 -33.98 -6.22
C SER A 20 13.95 -34.11 -6.54
N SER A 21 13.20 -34.79 -5.66
CA SER A 21 11.75 -34.87 -5.75
C SER A 21 11.18 -33.45 -5.79
N LYS A 22 10.70 -33.05 -6.97
CA LYS A 22 10.07 -31.74 -7.17
C LYS A 22 8.85 -31.70 -6.27
N ARG A 23 8.95 -31.01 -5.13
CA ARG A 23 7.82 -30.78 -4.22
C ARG A 23 6.69 -30.13 -5.02
N THR A 24 5.59 -30.86 -5.22
CA THR A 24 4.39 -30.35 -5.87
C THR A 24 3.79 -29.29 -4.97
N ARG A 25 3.95 -28.01 -5.33
CA ARG A 25 3.39 -26.90 -4.56
C ARG A 25 1.88 -26.94 -4.70
N VAL A 26 1.16 -27.29 -3.63
CA VAL A 26 -0.29 -27.12 -3.57
C VAL A 26 -0.60 -25.63 -3.56
N VAL A 27 -1.15 -25.14 -4.68
CA VAL A 27 -1.61 -23.76 -4.81
C VAL A 27 -3.05 -23.70 -4.33
N THR A 28 -3.27 -23.14 -3.14
CA THR A 28 -4.63 -22.83 -2.68
C THR A 28 -5.18 -21.72 -3.58
N GLN A 29 -6.32 -21.97 -4.23
CA GLN A 29 -7.01 -20.93 -5.00
C GLN A 29 -7.90 -20.11 -4.08
N THR A 30 -7.92 -18.80 -4.26
CA THR A 30 -8.81 -17.87 -3.57
C THR A 30 -9.87 -17.37 -4.54
N LYS A 31 -11.05 -17.02 -4.03
CA LYS A 31 -12.15 -16.47 -4.84
C LYS A 31 -11.77 -15.14 -5.49
N TYR A 32 -11.03 -14.30 -4.77
CA TYR A 32 -10.52 -13.01 -5.25
C TYR A 32 -8.98 -12.98 -5.22
N PRO A 33 -8.32 -12.24 -6.13
CA PRO A 33 -6.89 -12.00 -6.05
C PRO A 33 -6.52 -11.26 -4.77
N LEU A 34 -5.54 -11.78 -4.03
CA LEU A 34 -5.03 -11.17 -2.81
C LEU A 34 -3.63 -10.57 -3.03
N PRO A 35 -3.24 -9.56 -2.24
CA PRO A 35 -1.85 -9.09 -2.14
C PRO A 35 -0.86 -10.24 -1.87
N ASP A 36 0.39 -10.10 -2.34
CA ASP A 36 1.44 -11.07 -2.00
C ASP A 36 1.70 -11.03 -0.48
N SER A 37 1.66 -12.18 0.19
CA SER A 37 1.82 -12.27 1.65
C SER A 37 3.22 -11.90 2.15
N ARG A 38 4.19 -11.71 1.23
CA ARG A 38 5.56 -11.28 1.56
C ARG A 38 5.73 -9.76 1.53
N THR A 39 4.73 -9.03 1.02
CA THR A 39 4.78 -7.57 0.90
C THR A 39 3.87 -6.88 1.91
N ASP A 40 4.36 -5.78 2.45
CA ASP A 40 3.58 -4.84 3.27
C ASP A 40 3.04 -3.70 2.40
N PHE A 41 1.93 -3.09 2.81
CA PHE A 41 1.34 -1.95 2.10
C PHE A 41 2.37 -0.83 1.85
N ASP A 42 2.98 -0.32 2.93
CA ASP A 42 4.10 0.62 2.90
C ASP A 42 5.35 -0.12 3.43
N PRO A 43 6.48 -0.17 2.70
CA PRO A 43 6.79 0.57 1.47
C PRO A 43 6.52 -0.17 0.16
N HIS A 44 6.14 -1.44 0.18
CA HIS A 44 6.20 -2.26 -1.03
C HIS A 44 5.14 -1.83 -2.05
N HIS A 45 3.86 -1.79 -1.68
CA HIS A 45 2.79 -1.52 -2.66
C HIS A 45 2.89 -0.10 -3.22
N LEU A 46 3.13 0.90 -2.37
CA LEU A 46 3.33 2.29 -2.81
C LEU A 46 4.47 2.42 -3.83
N LYS A 47 5.59 1.71 -3.59
CA LYS A 47 6.72 1.67 -4.52
C LYS A 47 6.37 0.92 -5.80
N ILE A 48 5.67 -0.21 -5.74
CA ILE A 48 5.28 -0.99 -6.93
C ILE A 48 4.38 -0.15 -7.85
N ILE A 49 3.37 0.53 -7.29
CA ILE A 49 2.46 1.42 -8.03
C ILE A 49 3.27 2.54 -8.71
N SER A 50 4.10 3.25 -7.94
CA SER A 50 4.94 4.34 -8.45
C SER A 50 5.95 3.87 -9.52
N ALA A 51 6.47 2.65 -9.37
CA ALA A 51 7.39 2.04 -10.31
C ALA A 51 6.72 1.73 -11.65
N TYR A 52 5.49 1.21 -11.64
CA TYR A 52 4.73 0.97 -12.88
C TYR A 52 4.56 2.24 -13.70
N ALA A 53 4.16 3.35 -13.07
CA ALA A 53 4.02 4.62 -13.76
C ALA A 53 5.38 5.16 -14.27
N SER A 54 6.43 5.09 -13.46
CA SER A 54 7.73 5.69 -13.80
C SER A 54 8.51 4.90 -14.85
N PHE A 55 8.56 3.57 -14.75
CA PHE A 55 9.33 2.72 -15.67
C PHE A 55 8.64 2.53 -17.03
N SER A 56 7.33 2.72 -17.08
CA SER A 56 6.54 2.64 -18.31
C SER A 56 6.59 3.94 -19.12
N LEU A 57 7.27 4.98 -18.64
CA LEU A 57 7.19 6.33 -19.20
C LEU A 57 5.73 6.80 -19.27
N ASN A 58 5.04 6.74 -18.13
CA ASN A 58 3.62 7.10 -17.98
C ASN A 58 2.70 6.32 -18.95
N GLY A 59 2.88 5.01 -19.05
CA GLY A 59 2.02 4.13 -19.86
C GLY A 59 2.41 3.96 -21.33
N SER A 60 3.45 4.67 -21.79
CA SER A 60 3.96 4.54 -23.16
C SER A 60 4.54 3.15 -23.45
N LYS A 61 5.13 2.50 -22.44
CA LYS A 61 5.75 1.17 -22.52
C LYS A 61 5.01 0.16 -21.63
N GLU A 62 4.80 -1.04 -22.14
CA GLU A 62 4.38 -2.19 -21.35
C GLU A 62 5.54 -2.80 -20.57
N LEU A 63 5.28 -3.26 -19.34
CA LEU A 63 6.29 -3.77 -18.42
C LEU A 63 5.99 -5.20 -17.97
N LYS A 64 7.02 -6.03 -17.91
CA LYS A 64 7.05 -7.30 -17.19
C LYS A 64 7.61 -7.08 -15.79
N TYR A 65 7.33 -8.01 -14.87
CA TYR A 65 7.96 -8.00 -13.54
C TYR A 65 9.50 -8.05 -13.64
N SER A 66 10.06 -8.66 -14.68
CA SER A 66 11.50 -8.74 -14.92
C SER A 66 12.15 -7.41 -15.34
N ASP A 67 11.35 -6.43 -15.76
CA ASP A 67 11.86 -5.10 -16.15
C ASP A 67 12.24 -4.25 -14.92
N PHE A 68 11.88 -4.71 -13.73
CA PHE A 68 12.19 -4.04 -12.48
C PHE A 68 13.39 -4.72 -11.82
N SER A 69 14.47 -3.96 -11.66
CA SER A 69 15.66 -4.45 -10.96
C SER A 69 15.50 -4.32 -9.44
N GLN A 70 16.04 -5.29 -8.70
CA GLN A 70 16.09 -5.21 -7.23
C GLN A 70 16.87 -3.99 -6.76
N ALA A 71 17.94 -3.61 -7.47
CA ALA A 71 18.73 -2.42 -7.16
C ALA A 71 17.90 -1.13 -7.24
N SER A 72 16.94 -1.06 -8.16
CA SER A 72 16.08 0.12 -8.33
C SER A 72 14.94 0.20 -7.30
N LEU A 73 14.39 -0.94 -6.87
CA LEU A 73 13.23 -0.98 -5.97
C LEU A 73 13.59 -1.16 -4.50
N GLY A 74 14.77 -1.73 -4.22
CA GLY A 74 15.17 -2.16 -2.89
C GLY A 74 14.51 -3.46 -2.42
N PHE A 75 13.79 -4.18 -3.30
CA PHE A 75 13.19 -5.48 -3.01
C PHE A 75 13.09 -6.36 -4.27
N ASN A 76 12.84 -7.66 -4.06
CA ASN A 76 12.83 -8.67 -5.12
C ASN A 76 11.68 -8.43 -6.12
N SER A 77 11.98 -8.49 -7.42
CA SER A 77 10.99 -8.30 -8.49
C SER A 77 9.88 -9.35 -8.52
N GLN A 78 10.08 -10.51 -7.87
CA GLN A 78 9.02 -11.49 -7.65
C GLN A 78 7.85 -10.92 -6.83
N TYR A 79 8.08 -9.92 -5.98
CA TYR A 79 7.03 -9.24 -5.22
C TYR A 79 6.09 -8.46 -6.13
N ILE A 80 6.60 -7.94 -7.26
CA ILE A 80 5.76 -7.31 -8.28
C ILE A 80 4.90 -8.38 -8.94
N SER A 81 5.52 -9.47 -9.40
CA SER A 81 4.79 -10.57 -10.04
C SER A 81 3.67 -11.12 -9.16
N GLY A 82 3.91 -11.25 -7.85
CA GLY A 82 2.92 -11.72 -6.89
C GLY A 82 1.74 -10.76 -6.72
N ASN A 83 1.97 -9.45 -6.87
CA ASN A 83 0.96 -8.42 -6.71
C ASN A 83 0.23 -8.03 -8.00
N ASN A 84 0.70 -8.42 -9.18
CA ASN A 84 0.15 -7.96 -10.46
C ASN A 84 -1.35 -8.26 -10.63
N LYS A 85 -1.79 -9.49 -10.30
CA LYS A 85 -3.22 -9.85 -10.39
C LYS A 85 -4.09 -9.02 -9.44
N TYR A 86 -3.57 -8.73 -8.25
CA TYR A 86 -4.27 -7.87 -7.29
C TYR A 86 -4.33 -6.42 -7.78
N LEU A 87 -3.21 -5.84 -8.22
CA LEU A 87 -3.15 -4.48 -8.76
C LEU A 87 -4.00 -4.29 -10.02
N GLU A 88 -4.10 -5.32 -10.86
CA GLU A 88 -5.02 -5.36 -12.00
C GLU A 88 -6.47 -5.38 -11.53
N ASN A 89 -6.79 -6.22 -10.54
CA ASN A 89 -8.14 -6.34 -10.00
C ASN A 89 -8.65 -5.04 -9.36
N ILE A 90 -7.78 -4.26 -8.71
CA ILE A 90 -8.13 -2.94 -8.15
C ILE A 90 -8.00 -1.78 -9.16
N GLY A 91 -7.75 -2.08 -10.45
CA GLY A 91 -7.77 -1.09 -11.53
C GLY A 91 -6.57 -0.13 -11.57
N LEU A 92 -5.44 -0.47 -10.96
CA LEU A 92 -4.21 0.35 -11.03
C LEU A 92 -3.31 -0.02 -12.21
N ILE A 93 -3.40 -1.25 -12.72
CA ILE A 93 -2.71 -1.68 -13.93
C ILE A 93 -3.65 -2.50 -14.82
N ILE A 94 -3.28 -2.69 -16.09
CA ILE A 94 -4.04 -3.49 -17.06
C ILE A 94 -3.08 -4.48 -17.71
N SER A 95 -3.46 -5.76 -17.78
CA SER A 95 -2.70 -6.76 -18.54
C SER A 95 -2.76 -6.48 -20.04
N THR A 96 -1.59 -6.49 -20.68
CA THR A 96 -1.46 -6.45 -22.15
C THR A 96 -1.17 -7.84 -22.74
N GLY A 97 -1.23 -8.89 -21.91
CA GLY A 97 -0.91 -10.26 -22.30
C GLY A 97 0.57 -10.62 -22.10
N GLY A 98 0.88 -11.92 -22.09
CA GLY A 98 2.27 -12.41 -21.96
C GLY A 98 2.99 -11.99 -20.67
N GLY A 99 2.24 -11.80 -19.57
CA GLY A 99 2.76 -11.34 -18.28
C GLY A 99 3.20 -9.87 -18.27
N LYS A 100 2.76 -9.08 -19.26
CA LYS A 100 3.04 -7.66 -19.39
C LYS A 100 1.84 -6.84 -18.92
N TYR A 101 2.12 -5.66 -18.38
CA TYR A 101 1.13 -4.75 -17.83
C TYR A 101 1.45 -3.30 -18.18
N LYS A 102 0.42 -2.46 -18.23
CA LYS A 102 0.53 -1.00 -18.29
C LYS A 102 -0.18 -0.35 -17.10
N PRO A 103 0.32 0.78 -16.57
CA PRO A 103 -0.43 1.54 -15.57
C PRO A 103 -1.71 2.12 -16.16
N THR A 104 -2.75 2.24 -15.35
CA THR A 104 -3.93 3.05 -15.67
C THR A 104 -3.65 4.54 -15.48
N GLN A 105 -4.56 5.39 -15.94
CA GLN A 105 -4.45 6.85 -15.71
C GLN A 105 -4.39 7.17 -14.21
N ASP A 106 -5.22 6.54 -13.39
CA ASP A 106 -5.20 6.72 -11.92
C ASP A 106 -3.84 6.33 -11.31
N CYS A 107 -3.18 5.27 -11.80
CA CYS A 107 -1.84 4.91 -11.34
C CYS A 107 -0.79 5.96 -11.71
N ILE A 108 -0.90 6.55 -12.91
CA ILE A 108 -0.04 7.65 -13.36
C ILE A 108 -0.28 8.89 -12.50
N ASP A 109 -1.54 9.26 -12.27
CA ASP A 109 -1.93 10.43 -11.50
C ASP A 109 -1.55 10.30 -10.01
N PHE A 110 -1.68 9.09 -9.47
CA PHE A 110 -1.20 8.74 -8.13
C PHE A 110 0.31 8.99 -8.03
N ASN A 111 1.10 8.43 -8.93
CA ASN A 111 2.55 8.59 -8.94
C ASN A 111 2.97 10.05 -9.13
N ASN A 112 2.28 10.79 -10.00
CA ASN A 112 2.51 12.22 -10.16
C ASN A 112 2.24 12.99 -8.86
N SER A 113 1.14 12.69 -8.17
CA SER A 113 0.80 13.32 -6.89
C SER A 113 1.86 13.05 -5.83
N ILE A 114 2.35 11.81 -5.71
CA ILE A 114 3.46 11.45 -4.81
C ILE A 114 4.75 12.20 -5.17
N LYS A 115 5.13 12.26 -6.45
CA LYS A 115 6.33 12.98 -6.91
C LYS A 115 6.31 14.47 -6.55
N TRP A 116 5.14 15.09 -6.61
CA TRP A 116 4.94 16.50 -6.24
C TRP A 116 4.62 16.71 -4.76
N LYS A 117 4.79 15.69 -3.90
CA LYS A 117 4.50 15.74 -2.46
C LYS A 117 3.05 16.14 -2.12
N LYS A 118 2.11 15.86 -3.03
CA LYS A 118 0.67 16.07 -2.84
C LYS A 118 0.04 14.78 -2.32
N ILE A 119 0.31 14.45 -1.06
CA ILE A 119 -0.06 13.15 -0.46
C ILE A 119 -1.58 12.98 -0.41
N GLU A 120 -2.32 14.00 -0.02
CA GLU A 120 -3.80 13.96 0.02
C GLU A 120 -4.39 13.70 -1.38
N GLY A 121 -3.83 14.32 -2.43
CA GLY A 121 -4.26 14.05 -3.80
C GLY A 121 -4.01 12.60 -4.23
N ALA A 122 -2.88 12.02 -3.82
CA ALA A 122 -2.59 10.61 -4.07
C ALA A 122 -3.57 9.69 -3.31
N LYS A 123 -3.89 10.02 -2.05
CA LYS A 123 -4.87 9.30 -1.24
C LYS A 123 -6.26 9.33 -1.88
N GLU A 124 -6.73 10.48 -2.35
CA GLU A 124 -8.06 10.59 -2.99
C GLU A 124 -8.18 9.74 -4.26
N ILE A 125 -7.13 9.71 -5.09
CA ILE A 125 -7.09 8.84 -6.28
C ILE A 125 -7.22 7.37 -5.88
N LEU A 126 -6.47 6.95 -4.86
CA LEU A 126 -6.53 5.58 -4.39
C LEU A 126 -7.86 5.28 -3.67
N LYS A 127 -8.42 6.24 -2.92
CA LYS A 127 -9.71 6.16 -2.22
C LYS A 127 -10.83 5.81 -3.20
N LYS A 128 -10.87 6.50 -4.34
CA LYS A 128 -11.82 6.19 -5.42
C LYS A 128 -11.71 4.74 -5.88
N ARG A 129 -10.49 4.23 -6.08
CA ARG A 129 -10.29 2.83 -6.49
C ARG A 129 -10.65 1.84 -5.40
N MET A 130 -10.32 2.14 -4.14
CA MET A 130 -10.67 1.29 -3.01
C MET A 130 -12.19 1.22 -2.80
N ALA A 131 -12.92 2.31 -3.09
CA ALA A 131 -14.37 2.32 -3.00
C ALA A 131 -15.07 1.40 -4.03
N GLU A 132 -14.36 0.99 -5.10
CA GLU A 132 -14.86 0.08 -6.13
C GLU A 132 -14.50 -1.39 -5.86
N THR A 133 -13.82 -1.72 -4.75
CA THR A 133 -13.34 -3.08 -4.49
C THR A 133 -14.33 -3.92 -3.68
N TRP A 134 -14.30 -5.23 -3.92
CA TRP A 134 -15.11 -6.20 -3.17
C TRP A 134 -14.84 -6.15 -1.66
N PHE A 135 -13.58 -5.94 -1.25
CA PHE A 135 -13.26 -5.95 0.18
C PHE A 135 -13.71 -4.67 0.88
N TRP A 136 -13.84 -3.56 0.16
CA TRP A 136 -14.50 -2.37 0.70
C TRP A 136 -15.99 -2.61 0.89
N GLU A 137 -16.67 -3.16 -0.13
CA GLU A 137 -18.10 -3.47 -0.07
C GLU A 137 -18.44 -4.35 1.14
N GLU A 138 -17.68 -5.42 1.36
CA GLU A 138 -17.86 -6.33 2.50
C GLU A 138 -17.53 -5.65 3.85
N THR A 139 -16.47 -4.84 3.89
CA THR A 139 -16.11 -4.06 5.10
C THR A 139 -17.21 -3.07 5.45
N GLN A 140 -17.75 -2.38 4.45
CA GLN A 140 -18.82 -1.42 4.62
C GLN A 140 -20.08 -2.11 5.14
N ALA A 141 -20.51 -3.21 4.51
CA ALA A 141 -21.68 -3.97 4.94
C ALA A 141 -21.55 -4.48 6.40
N LEU A 142 -20.37 -4.99 6.77
CA LEU A 142 -20.10 -5.44 8.15
C LEU A 142 -20.21 -4.29 9.16
N LEU A 143 -19.59 -3.15 8.87
CA LEU A 143 -19.57 -2.00 9.76
C LEU A 143 -20.91 -1.24 9.76
N GLU A 144 -21.72 -1.31 8.72
CA GLU A 144 -23.08 -0.76 8.73
C GLU A 144 -23.97 -1.48 9.75
N VAL A 145 -23.78 -2.79 9.92
CA VAL A 145 -24.50 -3.62 10.89
C VAL A 145 -23.91 -3.48 12.29
N LYS A 146 -22.59 -3.68 12.45
CA LYS A 146 -21.93 -3.72 13.77
C LYS A 146 -21.54 -2.36 14.32
N LYS A 147 -21.47 -1.33 13.47
CA LYS A 147 -20.93 0.02 13.73
C LYS A 147 -19.43 0.07 14.03
N ILE A 148 -18.93 -0.91 14.78
CA ILE A 148 -17.54 -1.07 15.18
C ILE A 148 -17.19 -2.56 15.12
N CYS A 149 -15.98 -2.90 14.68
CA CYS A 149 -15.43 -4.25 14.81
C CYS A 149 -13.93 -4.20 15.11
N ILE A 150 -13.36 -5.24 15.69
CA ILE A 150 -11.90 -5.31 15.89
C ILE A 150 -11.18 -5.71 14.58
N LYS A 151 -9.91 -5.33 14.42
CA LYS A 151 -9.12 -5.65 13.20
C LYS A 151 -9.14 -7.15 12.87
N GLU A 152 -9.00 -8.03 13.86
CA GLU A 152 -8.96 -9.48 13.63
C GLU A 152 -10.30 -10.05 13.16
N GLU A 153 -11.41 -9.48 13.61
CA GLU A 153 -12.75 -9.86 13.18
C GLU A 153 -12.99 -9.49 11.72
N LEU A 154 -12.51 -8.32 11.29
CA LEU A 154 -12.55 -7.93 9.89
C LEU A 154 -11.67 -8.84 9.02
N ILE A 155 -10.49 -9.24 9.51
CA ILE A 155 -9.62 -10.21 8.81
C ILE A 155 -10.34 -11.55 8.63
N GLN A 156 -10.99 -12.07 9.68
CA GLN A 156 -11.73 -13.32 9.60
C GLN A 156 -12.90 -13.24 8.61
N HIS A 157 -13.63 -12.13 8.63
CA HIS A 157 -14.74 -11.90 7.70
C HIS A 157 -14.25 -11.86 6.24
N LEU A 158 -13.26 -11.03 5.93
CA LEU A 158 -12.68 -10.95 4.58
C LEU A 158 -12.04 -12.27 4.15
N GLY A 159 -11.41 -12.99 5.07
CA GLY A 159 -10.82 -14.30 4.82
C GLY A 159 -11.87 -15.34 4.44
N HIS A 160 -13.02 -15.35 5.13
CA HIS A 160 -14.14 -16.21 4.79
C HIS A 160 -14.69 -15.88 3.39
N VAL A 161 -14.94 -14.60 3.10
CA VAL A 161 -15.50 -14.15 1.81
C VAL A 161 -14.55 -14.43 0.63
N ALA A 162 -13.24 -14.29 0.83
CA ALA A 162 -12.23 -14.56 -0.19
C ALA A 162 -11.90 -16.06 -0.34
N GLU A 163 -12.50 -16.93 0.47
CA GLU A 163 -12.14 -18.35 0.58
C GLU A 163 -10.63 -18.52 0.84
N ALA A 164 -10.08 -17.64 1.67
CA ALA A 164 -8.66 -17.56 1.94
C ALA A 164 -8.27 -18.50 3.09
N ASP A 165 -7.25 -19.31 2.86
CA ASP A 165 -6.58 -20.10 3.90
C ASP A 165 -5.97 -19.18 4.98
N PRO A 166 -6.45 -19.24 6.24
CA PRO A 166 -5.98 -18.35 7.32
C PRO A 166 -4.48 -18.47 7.59
N GLU A 167 -3.89 -19.66 7.45
CA GLU A 167 -2.46 -19.87 7.74
C GLU A 167 -1.57 -19.22 6.67
N LYS A 168 -2.05 -19.16 5.42
CA LYS A 168 -1.28 -18.68 4.28
C LYS A 168 -1.52 -17.21 3.95
N HIS A 169 -2.73 -16.72 4.19
CA HIS A 169 -3.20 -15.45 3.64
C HIS A 169 -3.52 -14.38 4.70
N ASN A 170 -3.34 -14.65 6.00
CA ASN A 170 -3.61 -13.66 7.05
C ASN A 170 -2.87 -12.32 6.79
N ARG A 171 -1.60 -12.38 6.40
CA ARG A 171 -0.82 -11.17 6.06
C ARG A 171 -1.37 -10.44 4.84
N SER A 172 -1.81 -11.16 3.80
CA SER A 172 -2.43 -10.55 2.62
C SER A 172 -3.74 -9.82 2.96
N LEU A 173 -4.55 -10.39 3.86
CA LEU A 173 -5.79 -9.78 4.33
C LEU A 173 -5.52 -8.53 5.18
N ARG A 174 -4.46 -8.52 6.00
CA ARG A 174 -4.03 -7.32 6.72
C ARG A 174 -3.69 -6.17 5.77
N VAL A 175 -3.00 -6.47 4.67
CA VAL A 175 -2.67 -5.46 3.66
C VAL A 175 -3.94 -4.82 3.07
N LEU A 176 -5.01 -5.59 2.84
CA LEU A 176 -6.29 -5.02 2.38
C LEU A 176 -6.85 -3.99 3.38
N ILE A 177 -6.77 -4.29 4.68
CA ILE A 177 -7.20 -3.35 5.72
C ILE A 177 -6.29 -2.13 5.75
N ASP A 178 -4.98 -2.31 5.60
CA ASP A 178 -4.02 -1.22 5.57
C ASP A 178 -4.26 -0.28 4.37
N TYR A 179 -4.72 -0.81 3.22
CA TYR A 179 -5.22 0.01 2.11
C TYR A 179 -6.38 0.90 2.55
N LEU A 180 -7.42 0.33 3.19
CA LEU A 180 -8.61 1.07 3.64
C LEU A 180 -8.28 2.15 4.68
N LEU A 181 -7.35 1.85 5.58
CA LEU A 181 -6.85 2.80 6.59
C LEU A 181 -6.08 3.94 5.93
N TYR A 182 -5.19 3.63 4.97
CA TYR A 182 -4.38 4.63 4.29
C TYR A 182 -5.22 5.67 3.54
N VAL A 183 -6.31 5.23 2.89
CA VAL A 183 -7.24 6.11 2.16
C VAL A 183 -8.35 6.68 3.04
N SER A 184 -8.31 6.42 4.36
CA SER A 184 -9.27 6.91 5.34
C SER A 184 -10.73 6.57 5.03
N LEU A 185 -10.98 5.39 4.44
CA LEU A 185 -12.33 4.82 4.32
C LEU A 185 -12.80 4.23 5.65
N VAL A 186 -11.85 3.73 6.45
CA VAL A 186 -12.05 3.30 7.83
C VAL A 186 -11.03 3.99 8.74
N ASN A 187 -11.38 4.12 10.02
CA ASN A 187 -10.49 4.63 11.05
C ASN A 187 -10.20 3.55 12.08
N LEU A 188 -8.95 3.48 12.54
CA LEU A 188 -8.51 2.62 13.64
C LEU A 188 -8.38 3.45 14.91
N THR A 189 -8.98 3.00 16.00
CA THR A 189 -8.72 3.53 17.34
C THR A 189 -7.52 2.77 17.91
N GLU A 190 -6.34 3.42 17.98
CA GLU A 190 -5.08 2.78 18.43
C GLU A 190 -5.18 2.19 19.85
N GLU A 191 -5.98 2.80 20.73
CA GLU A 191 -6.13 2.34 22.12
C GLU A 191 -6.91 1.02 22.24
N THR A 192 -7.92 0.82 21.39
CA THR A 192 -8.86 -0.32 21.47
C THR A 192 -8.67 -1.33 20.34
N GLY A 193 -7.95 -0.98 19.28
CA GLY A 193 -7.83 -1.79 18.06
C GLY A 193 -9.13 -1.88 17.24
N GLU A 194 -10.08 -0.99 17.53
CA GLU A 194 -11.39 -0.95 16.91
C GLU A 194 -11.37 -0.20 15.57
N ILE A 195 -12.06 -0.78 14.59
CA ILE A 195 -12.26 -0.22 13.25
C ILE A 195 -13.69 0.29 13.15
N LYS A 196 -13.84 1.50 12.63
CA LYS A 196 -15.14 2.13 12.32
C LYS A 196 -15.12 2.79 10.95
N LEU A 197 -16.29 2.97 10.34
CA LEU A 197 -16.42 3.75 9.11
C LEU A 197 -15.93 5.18 9.33
N SER A 198 -15.31 5.74 8.30
CA SER A 198 -14.96 7.15 8.31
C SER A 198 -16.20 8.00 8.08
N ASN A 199 -16.41 9.02 8.92
CA ASN A 199 -17.56 9.94 8.82
C ASN A 199 -17.37 11.00 7.73
N ASP A 200 -16.42 10.79 6.83
CA ASP A 200 -16.07 11.75 5.80
C ASP A 200 -17.12 11.66 4.68
N ASN A 201 -18.22 12.40 4.88
CA ASN A 201 -19.33 12.56 3.94
C ASN A 201 -18.86 13.31 2.68
N GLY A 202 -18.01 12.66 1.88
CA GLY A 202 -17.73 13.00 0.49
C GLY A 202 -18.63 12.17 -0.41
N GLN A 203 -19.95 12.42 -0.39
CA GLN A 203 -20.88 11.87 -1.37
C GLN A 203 -20.46 12.35 -2.77
N THR A 204 -19.66 11.55 -3.47
CA THR A 204 -19.60 11.63 -4.92
C THR A 204 -20.67 10.70 -5.42
N GLU A 205 -21.86 11.25 -5.68
CA GLU A 205 -22.95 10.57 -6.37
C GLU A 205 -22.44 10.12 -7.75
N LEU A 206 -22.01 8.86 -7.86
CA LEU A 206 -21.91 8.18 -9.14
C LEU A 206 -23.33 7.82 -9.59
N SER A 207 -23.95 8.74 -10.31
CA SER A 207 -25.23 8.53 -10.99
C SER A 207 -25.08 7.42 -12.04
N ILE A 208 -25.74 6.29 -11.80
CA ILE A 208 -25.93 5.20 -12.75
C ILE A 208 -26.95 5.67 -13.81
N ILE A 209 -26.49 5.94 -15.03
CA ILE A 209 -27.38 6.16 -16.19
C ILE A 209 -27.61 4.82 -16.89
N LYS A 210 -28.86 4.35 -16.91
CA LYS A 210 -29.35 3.40 -17.92
C LYS A 210 -30.82 3.68 -18.28
N GLN A 211 -30.99 4.55 -19.30
CA GLN A 211 -31.96 4.54 -20.43
C GLN A 211 -33.50 4.48 -20.16
N PRO A 212 -34.36 4.68 -21.18
CA PRO A 212 -34.49 5.80 -22.14
C PRO A 212 -35.96 6.27 -22.28
N ALA A 213 -36.22 7.49 -22.77
CA ALA A 213 -37.36 7.79 -23.66
C ALA A 213 -37.38 9.26 -24.14
N THR A 214 -37.68 9.36 -25.43
CA THR A 214 -37.96 10.47 -26.35
C THR A 214 -39.04 11.46 -25.89
N SER A 215 -38.87 12.76 -26.12
CA SER A 215 -39.69 13.57 -27.07
C SER A 215 -39.44 15.09 -26.97
N ASP A 216 -39.21 15.65 -28.15
CA ASP A 216 -39.45 17.00 -28.71
C ASP A 216 -39.39 18.33 -27.91
N GLN A 217 -38.46 19.17 -28.40
CA GLN A 217 -38.60 20.57 -28.89
C GLN A 217 -39.24 21.66 -28.01
N THR A 218 -38.49 22.74 -27.70
CA THR A 218 -38.56 24.04 -28.44
C THR A 218 -37.65 25.16 -27.88
N ALA A 219 -36.97 25.82 -28.83
CA ALA A 219 -36.65 27.25 -28.96
C ALA A 219 -36.12 28.13 -27.79
N ASN A 220 -34.91 28.68 -28.04
CA ASN A 220 -34.47 30.09 -27.95
C ASN A 220 -34.81 30.95 -26.71
N ILE A 221 -33.78 31.58 -26.11
CA ILE A 221 -33.45 33.03 -26.23
C ILE A 221 -32.14 33.32 -25.44
N ALA A 222 -31.37 34.27 -25.98
CA ALA A 222 -30.06 34.72 -25.56
C ALA A 222 -30.02 35.57 -24.25
N GLN A 223 -28.85 35.50 -23.61
CA GLN A 223 -28.07 36.44 -22.75
C GLN A 223 -28.55 37.92 -22.61
N PRO A 224 -28.17 38.68 -21.53
CA PRO A 224 -26.76 38.79 -21.06
C PRO A 224 -26.47 39.03 -19.56
N LEU A 225 -25.15 39.04 -19.31
CA LEU A 225 -24.36 39.29 -18.10
C LEU A 225 -24.85 40.44 -17.20
N THR A 226 -24.70 40.25 -15.89
CA THR A 226 -24.31 41.34 -14.98
C THR A 226 -23.28 40.82 -13.96
N LYS A 227 -22.19 41.58 -13.81
CA LYS A 227 -21.08 41.33 -12.89
C LYS A 227 -21.49 41.75 -11.48
N GLU A 228 -21.21 40.93 -10.48
CA GLU A 228 -21.15 41.39 -9.09
C GLU A 228 -19.87 40.88 -8.45
N VAL A 229 -19.08 41.85 -7.99
CA VAL A 229 -17.77 41.73 -7.36
C VAL A 229 -18.00 41.54 -5.87
N VAL A 230 -17.47 40.47 -5.28
CA VAL A 230 -17.45 40.29 -3.82
C VAL A 230 -16.02 40.07 -3.36
N GLU A 231 -15.64 40.89 -2.37
CA GLU A 231 -14.32 41.08 -1.77
C GLU A 231 -13.67 39.81 -1.22
N GLU A 232 -12.40 39.61 -1.58
CA GLU A 232 -11.49 38.68 -0.89
C GLU A 232 -10.98 39.32 0.41
N LYS A 233 -11.33 38.72 1.55
CA LYS A 233 -10.69 38.98 2.84
C LYS A 233 -9.49 38.03 3.03
N SER A 234 -8.29 38.60 2.93
CA SER A 234 -7.01 37.95 3.21
C SER A 234 -6.87 37.59 4.70
N ILE A 235 -6.70 36.29 5.00
CA ILE A 235 -6.26 35.81 6.32
C ILE A 235 -4.79 35.38 6.21
N LYS A 236 -3.93 36.04 6.99
CA LYS A 236 -2.50 35.70 7.13
C LYS A 236 -2.36 34.36 7.85
N LYS A 237 -1.71 33.37 7.23
CA LYS A 237 -1.24 32.16 7.92
C LYS A 237 0.24 32.32 8.27
N GLU A 238 0.49 32.18 9.57
CA GLU A 238 1.78 32.24 10.23
C GLU A 238 2.55 30.94 10.00
N ILE A 239 3.85 31.06 9.71
CA ILE A 239 4.75 29.97 9.32
C ILE A 239 5.36 29.39 10.60
N VAL A 240 5.05 28.13 10.93
CA VAL A 240 5.74 27.36 11.97
C VAL A 240 6.91 26.62 11.31
N GLN A 241 8.14 26.91 11.75
CA GLN A 241 9.35 26.22 11.29
C GLN A 241 9.61 24.97 12.16
N GLU A 242 9.54 23.79 11.57
CA GLU A 242 10.02 22.55 12.17
C GLU A 242 11.54 22.45 12.06
N THR A 243 12.23 22.39 13.20
CA THR A 243 13.68 22.10 13.23
C THR A 243 13.86 20.61 13.56
N ILE A 244 14.25 19.81 12.57
CA ILE A 244 14.56 18.39 12.75
C ILE A 244 16.04 18.27 13.12
N ILE A 245 16.34 17.87 14.35
CA ILE A 245 17.71 17.54 14.79
C ILE A 245 17.87 16.02 14.70
N LYS A 246 18.74 15.55 13.81
CA LYS A 246 19.15 14.14 13.71
C LYS A 246 20.41 13.91 14.56
N PRO A 247 20.36 13.10 15.64
CA PRO A 247 21.57 12.53 16.20
C PRO A 247 21.94 11.25 15.43
N GLU A 248 23.16 11.21 14.90
CA GLU A 248 23.74 10.04 14.24
C GLU A 248 24.81 9.45 15.18
N ILE A 249 24.55 8.28 15.77
CA ILE A 249 25.52 7.56 16.60
C ILE A 249 25.75 6.21 15.96
N SER A 250 27.00 5.95 15.56
CA SER A 250 27.43 4.71 14.92
C SER A 250 28.32 3.89 15.84
N LEU A 251 27.84 2.72 16.28
CA LEU A 251 28.67 1.69 16.90
C LEU A 251 28.44 0.34 16.19
N LYS A 252 29.55 -0.34 15.88
CA LYS A 252 29.60 -1.56 15.08
C LYS A 252 29.01 -2.74 15.86
N ASN A 253 28.02 -3.42 15.29
CA ASN A 253 27.24 -4.57 15.80
C ASN A 253 25.98 -4.32 16.64
N GLN A 254 25.07 -3.40 16.25
CA GLN A 254 23.71 -3.38 16.83
C GLN A 254 22.60 -3.10 15.82
N VAL A 255 21.42 -3.66 16.12
CA VAL A 255 20.13 -3.44 15.45
C VAL A 255 19.81 -1.95 15.49
N ASN A 256 19.59 -1.35 14.32
CA ASN A 256 19.13 0.03 14.24
C ASN A 256 17.65 0.09 14.62
N VAL A 257 17.36 0.62 15.82
CA VAL A 257 15.99 0.91 16.26
C VAL A 257 15.73 2.39 16.03
N ASN A 258 14.81 2.70 15.11
CA ASN A 258 14.30 4.06 14.91
C ASN A 258 13.06 4.24 15.79
N ILE A 259 13.13 5.14 16.78
CA ILE A 259 12.02 5.46 17.67
C ILE A 259 11.45 6.83 17.27
N TYR A 260 10.14 6.88 17.03
CA TYR A 260 9.40 8.12 16.81
C TYR A 260 8.66 8.50 18.09
N ILE A 261 8.87 9.73 18.57
CA ILE A 261 8.24 10.24 19.79
C ILE A 261 7.42 11.47 19.43
N GLU A 262 6.12 11.44 19.76
CA GLU A 262 5.23 12.59 19.61
C GLU A 262 5.20 13.40 20.92
N LEU A 263 5.66 14.65 20.86
CA LEU A 263 5.62 15.58 21.99
C LEU A 263 4.42 16.51 21.84
N LYS A 264 3.41 16.36 22.70
CA LYS A 264 2.30 17.31 22.79
C LYS A 264 2.77 18.59 23.51
N ILE A 265 2.91 19.67 22.76
CA ILE A 265 3.28 21.00 23.27
C ILE A 265 2.02 21.86 23.31
N SER A 266 1.75 22.49 24.46
CA SER A 266 0.66 23.47 24.59
C SER A 266 1.19 24.89 24.44
N PRO A 267 0.36 25.89 24.11
CA PRO A 267 0.80 27.28 23.96
C PRO A 267 1.47 27.88 25.21
N GLU A 268 1.13 27.35 26.39
CA GLU A 268 1.65 27.74 27.70
C GLU A 268 3.02 27.12 28.00
N THR A 269 3.48 26.15 27.20
CA THR A 269 4.70 25.39 27.49
C THR A 269 5.93 26.23 27.17
N SER A 270 6.76 26.50 28.18
CA SER A 270 7.97 27.28 28.00
C SER A 270 9.05 26.50 27.22
N LYS A 271 10.00 27.23 26.64
CA LYS A 271 11.16 26.61 25.97
C LYS A 271 11.98 25.73 26.92
N ASP A 272 12.08 26.12 28.19
CA ASP A 272 12.80 25.37 29.22
C ASP A 272 12.07 24.07 29.58
N ASP A 273 10.73 24.06 29.59
CA ASP A 273 9.94 22.84 29.80
C ASP A 273 10.09 21.84 28.65
N ILE A 274 10.12 22.33 27.40
CA ILE A 274 10.36 21.48 26.23
C ILE A 274 11.76 20.87 26.31
N LYS A 275 12.76 21.68 26.66
CA LYS A 275 14.14 21.24 26.81
C LYS A 275 14.27 20.17 27.90
N GLY A 276 13.68 20.40 29.07
CA GLY A 276 13.68 19.44 30.17
C GLY A 276 13.02 18.10 29.80
N LYS A 277 11.92 18.13 29.04
CA LYS A 277 11.26 16.91 28.54
C LYS A 277 12.15 16.12 27.57
N ILE A 278 12.87 16.81 26.68
CA ILE A 278 13.79 16.18 25.74
C ILE A 278 14.99 15.57 26.49
N GLU A 279 15.56 16.31 27.45
CA GLU A 279 16.68 15.83 28.27
C GLU A 279 16.29 14.56 29.06
N ALA A 280 15.11 14.55 29.68
CA ALA A 280 14.60 13.37 30.40
C ALA A 280 14.40 12.16 29.49
N LEU A 281 13.93 12.36 28.25
CA LEU A 281 13.78 11.27 27.27
C LEU A 281 15.14 10.71 26.82
N VAL A 282 16.12 11.58 26.57
CA VAL A 282 17.48 11.16 26.21
C VAL A 282 18.13 10.39 27.36
N GLU A 283 17.92 10.83 28.60
CA GLU A 283 18.41 10.12 29.79
C GLU A 283 17.76 8.73 29.93
N ALA A 284 16.43 8.64 29.79
CA ALA A 284 15.72 7.36 29.84
C ALA A 284 16.18 6.38 28.75
N LEU A 285 16.44 6.87 27.52
CA LEU A 285 16.98 6.04 26.44
C LEU A 285 18.41 5.59 26.70
N ASN A 286 19.24 6.41 27.34
CA ASN A 286 20.59 6.02 27.71
C ASN A 286 20.61 5.01 28.86
N ALA A 287 19.63 5.05 29.77
CA ALA A 287 19.49 4.06 30.84
C ALA A 287 19.09 2.65 30.33
N LEU A 288 18.61 2.54 29.09
CA LEU A 288 18.27 1.27 28.45
C LEU A 288 19.47 0.59 27.74
N LYS A 289 20.65 1.22 27.73
CA LYS A 289 21.91 0.64 27.21
C LYS A 289 22.61 -0.19 28.28
#